data_AF-A0A921LG70-F1
#
_entry.id   AF-A0A921LG70-F1
#
_cell.length_a   1.000
_cell.length_b   1.000
_cell.length_c   1.000
_cell.angle_alpha   90.00
_cell.angle_beta   90.00
_cell.angle_gamma   90.00
#
_symmetry.space_group_name_H-M   'P 1'
#
loop_
_entity.id
_entity.type
_entity.pdbx_description
1 polymer ?
#
loop_
_entity_poly.entity_id
_entity_poly.type
_entity_poly.pdbx_seq_one_letter_code
_entity_poly.pdbx_strand_id
1 'polypeptide(L)'
;MNNSAKILFVLAAGWLTTTAFAQDRIHYTGKELSNPACHDGQLSPVVGVHNIQLVRANREHPDASNGNGWTYNHQPMLAYWNGQFFYQYLADP
;
A
#
# COMPACT_ATOMS: atom_id res chain seq x y z
N MET A 1 15.16 22.48 -50.01
CA MET A 1 15.50 22.86 -48.62
C MET A 1 17.00 23.02 -48.48
N ASN A 2 17.46 24.16 -47.94
CA ASN A 2 18.87 24.40 -47.67
C ASN A 2 19.36 23.53 -46.48
N ASN A 3 20.67 23.33 -46.37
CA ASN A 3 21.25 22.42 -45.38
C ASN A 3 20.98 22.86 -43.94
N SER A 4 20.84 24.17 -43.69
CA SER A 4 20.47 24.72 -42.40
C SER A 4 19.08 24.32 -41.95
N ALA A 5 18.08 24.34 -42.85
CA ALA A 5 16.73 23.89 -42.55
C ALA A 5 16.67 22.39 -42.23
N LYS A 6 17.51 21.56 -42.87
CA LYS A 6 17.63 20.13 -42.56
C LYS A 6 18.23 19.89 -41.18
N ILE A 7 19.29 20.62 -40.82
CA ILE A 7 19.96 20.52 -39.50
C ILE A 7 19.02 20.94 -38.37
N LEU A 8 18.29 22.04 -38.54
CA LEU A 8 17.27 22.47 -37.56
C LEU A 8 16.17 21.43 -37.38
N PHE A 9 15.74 20.79 -38.46
CA PHE A 9 14.71 19.75 -38.40
C PHE A 9 15.18 18.49 -37.66
N VAL A 10 16.43 18.08 -37.85
CA VAL A 10 17.04 16.94 -37.13
C VAL A 10 17.24 17.27 -35.65
N LEU A 11 17.68 18.49 -35.31
CA LEU A 11 17.83 18.93 -33.92
C LEU A 11 16.47 19.00 -33.20
N ALA A 12 15.44 19.52 -33.85
CA ALA A 12 14.09 19.56 -33.30
C ALA A 12 13.50 18.15 -33.09
N ALA A 13 13.67 17.25 -34.06
CA ALA A 13 13.23 15.86 -33.94
C ALA A 13 13.97 15.11 -32.83
N GLY A 14 15.28 15.33 -32.67
CA GLY A 14 16.08 14.72 -31.60
C GLY A 14 15.75 15.23 -30.19
N TRP A 15 15.30 16.47 -30.05
CA TRP A 15 14.82 17.03 -28.78
C TRP A 15 13.43 16.49 -28.37
N LEU A 16 12.58 16.14 -29.33
CA LEU A 16 11.26 15.53 -29.07
C LEU A 16 11.34 14.08 -28.58
N THR A 17 12.46 13.38 -28.82
CA THR A 17 12.61 11.95 -28.46
C THR A 17 13.09 11.67 -27.03
N THR A 18 13.44 12.68 -26.23
CA THR A 18 14.11 12.46 -24.92
C THR A 18 13.19 12.48 -23.69
N THR A 19 11.86 12.58 -23.87
CA THR A 19 10.91 12.64 -22.73
C THR A 19 9.93 11.47 -22.68
N ALA A 20 10.36 10.28 -23.11
CA ALA A 20 9.67 9.05 -22.76
C ALA A 20 10.12 8.59 -21.36
N PHE A 21 9.52 9.14 -20.31
CA PHE A 21 9.66 8.57 -18.96
C PHE A 21 8.89 7.25 -18.92
N ALA A 22 9.60 6.13 -19.09
CA ALA A 22 9.06 4.83 -18.76
C ALA A 22 8.88 4.74 -17.23
N GLN A 23 7.63 4.72 -16.76
CA GLN A 23 7.31 4.22 -15.41
C GLN A 23 6.82 2.78 -15.57
N ASP A 24 7.72 1.84 -15.80
CA ASP A 24 7.25 0.52 -16.28
C ASP A 24 6.76 -0.41 -15.14
N ARG A 25 7.01 -0.07 -13.85
CA ARG A 25 6.59 -0.86 -12.67
C ARG A 25 6.36 0.00 -11.42
N ILE A 26 5.63 -0.57 -10.45
CA ILE A 26 5.54 -0.05 -9.08
C ILE A 26 6.95 0.01 -8.47
N HIS A 27 7.36 1.16 -7.96
CA HIS A 27 8.64 1.37 -7.29
C HIS A 27 8.54 2.49 -6.24
N TYR A 28 9.40 2.46 -5.22
CA TYR A 28 9.48 3.46 -4.15
C TYR A 28 10.80 4.23 -4.27
N THR A 29 10.74 5.57 -4.38
CA THR A 29 11.91 6.45 -4.52
C THR A 29 12.14 7.37 -3.32
N GLY A 30 11.38 7.19 -2.24
CA GLY A 30 11.55 7.96 -1.01
C GLY A 30 12.87 7.63 -0.32
N LYS A 31 13.36 8.57 0.50
CA LYS A 31 14.55 8.37 1.34
C LYS A 31 14.22 7.90 2.75
N GLU A 32 12.94 7.90 3.11
CA GLU A 32 12.47 7.49 4.43
C GLU A 32 12.60 5.98 4.57
N LEU A 33 13.17 5.55 5.70
CA LEU A 33 13.39 4.15 6.07
C LEU A 33 12.75 3.91 7.43
N SER A 34 12.14 2.74 7.62
CA SER A 34 11.67 2.28 8.93
C SER A 34 12.84 1.80 9.77
N ASN A 35 12.99 2.29 11.00
CA ASN A 35 13.96 1.77 11.95
C ASN A 35 13.42 0.51 12.66
N PRO A 36 13.96 -0.70 12.42
CA PRO A 36 13.44 -1.94 13.01
C PRO A 36 13.65 -2.05 14.53
N ALA A 37 14.44 -1.16 15.14
CA ALA A 37 14.62 -1.11 16.60
C ALA A 37 13.45 -0.41 17.32
N CYS A 38 12.57 0.30 16.59
CA CYS A 38 11.42 1.01 17.16
C CYS A 38 10.12 0.36 16.68
N HIS A 39 9.15 0.16 17.56
CA HIS A 39 7.87 -0.48 17.21
C HIS A 39 7.07 0.29 16.15
N ASP A 40 7.22 1.62 16.11
CA ASP A 40 6.61 2.53 15.14
C ASP A 40 7.51 2.84 13.95
N GLY A 41 8.71 2.25 13.89
CA GLY A 41 9.71 2.54 12.86
C GLY A 41 10.32 3.93 12.91
N GLN A 42 10.05 4.74 13.95
CA GLN A 42 10.29 6.19 13.99
C GLN A 42 9.59 6.95 12.86
N LEU A 43 8.49 6.41 12.35
CA LEU A 43 7.70 7.02 11.29
C LEU A 43 6.63 7.90 11.92
N SER A 44 6.52 9.15 11.45
CA SER A 44 5.43 10.01 11.88
C SER A 44 4.09 9.43 11.38
N PRO A 45 3.05 9.36 12.23
CA PRO A 45 1.72 8.99 11.75
C PRO A 45 1.18 10.08 10.82
N VAL A 46 0.38 9.68 9.83
CA VAL A 46 -0.41 10.62 9.03
C VAL A 46 -1.67 11.02 9.81
N VAL A 47 -2.12 12.26 9.64
CA VAL A 47 -3.29 12.81 10.36
C VAL A 47 -4.54 12.00 10.05
N GLY A 48 -5.31 11.63 11.08
CA GLY A 48 -6.64 11.01 10.94
C GLY A 48 -6.67 9.48 10.87
N VAL A 49 -5.53 8.79 11.06
CA VAL A 49 -5.53 7.32 11.19
C VAL A 49 -6.21 6.89 12.49
N HIS A 50 -7.15 5.95 12.39
CA HIS A 50 -7.79 5.30 13.54
C HIS A 50 -7.52 3.79 13.50
N ASN A 51 -6.87 3.26 14.54
CA ASN A 51 -6.64 1.82 14.70
C ASN A 51 -7.79 1.22 15.53
N ILE A 52 -8.68 0.43 14.89
CA ILE A 52 -9.84 -0.19 15.53
C ILE A 52 -9.64 -1.69 15.64
N GLN A 53 -9.70 -2.24 16.86
CA GLN A 53 -9.66 -3.68 17.09
C GLN A 53 -11.05 -4.29 16.88
N LEU A 54 -11.16 -5.28 16.00
CA LEU A 54 -12.43 -5.97 15.70
C LEU A 54 -12.59 -7.26 16.51
N VAL A 55 -11.53 -8.05 16.63
CA VAL A 55 -11.51 -9.33 17.36
C VAL A 55 -10.37 -9.30 18.37
N ARG A 56 -10.63 -9.67 19.62
CA ARG A 56 -9.64 -9.80 20.69
C ARG A 56 -9.61 -11.24 21.18
N ALA A 57 -8.62 -12.01 20.75
CA ALA A 57 -8.46 -13.41 21.14
C ALA A 57 -8.41 -13.59 22.67
N ASN A 58 -9.11 -14.59 23.18
CA ASN A 58 -9.15 -14.92 24.60
C ASN A 58 -9.52 -16.41 24.78
N ARG A 59 -8.52 -17.24 25.07
CA ARG A 59 -8.71 -18.70 25.23
C ARG A 59 -9.43 -19.03 26.53
N GLU A 60 -9.15 -18.28 27.59
CA GLU A 60 -9.65 -18.52 28.94
C GLU A 60 -11.12 -18.14 29.09
N HIS A 61 -11.60 -17.19 28.29
CA HIS A 61 -12.98 -16.72 28.27
C HIS A 61 -13.55 -16.77 26.84
N PRO A 62 -13.82 -17.97 26.29
CA PRO A 62 -14.33 -18.11 24.92
C PRO A 62 -15.71 -17.48 24.79
N ASP A 63 -15.91 -16.70 23.73
CA ASP A 63 -17.16 -16.01 23.42
C ASP A 63 -17.33 -15.87 21.90
N ALA A 64 -18.57 -15.74 21.44
CA ALA A 64 -18.84 -15.54 20.01
C ALA A 64 -18.11 -14.30 19.45
N SER A 65 -17.94 -13.24 20.24
CA SER A 65 -17.22 -12.02 19.84
C SER A 65 -15.71 -12.22 19.66
N ASN A 66 -15.12 -13.31 20.16
CA ASN A 66 -13.68 -13.60 20.09
C ASN A 66 -13.33 -14.85 19.28
N GLY A 67 -14.26 -15.32 18.43
CA GLY A 67 -14.05 -16.53 17.66
C GLY A 67 -14.05 -17.81 18.53
N ASN A 68 -14.83 -17.81 19.61
CA ASN A 68 -14.98 -18.93 20.55
C ASN A 68 -13.64 -19.41 21.15
N GLY A 69 -12.73 -18.47 21.40
CA GLY A 69 -11.46 -18.69 22.10
C GLY A 69 -10.28 -19.13 21.25
N TRP A 70 -10.42 -19.18 19.92
CA TRP A 70 -9.29 -19.48 19.02
C TRP A 70 -8.27 -18.35 19.05
N THR A 71 -6.98 -18.71 19.16
CA THR A 71 -5.91 -17.71 19.34
C THR A 71 -5.04 -17.50 18.11
N TYR A 72 -5.13 -18.40 17.12
CA TYR A 72 -4.63 -18.13 15.79
C TYR A 72 -5.75 -17.51 14.94
N ASN A 73 -5.58 -16.25 14.57
CA ASN A 73 -6.53 -15.50 13.74
C ASN A 73 -5.71 -14.72 12.70
N HIS A 74 -5.92 -14.95 11.41
CA HIS A 74 -5.08 -14.35 10.37
C HIS A 74 -5.80 -14.15 9.02
N GLN A 75 -5.05 -13.68 8.01
CA GLN A 75 -5.46 -13.52 6.62
C GLN A 75 -6.81 -12.79 6.43
N PRO A 76 -6.90 -11.49 6.79
CA PRO A 76 -8.12 -10.73 6.63
C PRO A 76 -8.44 -10.42 5.16
N MET A 77 -9.73 -10.44 4.82
CA MET A 77 -10.30 -9.99 3.54
C MET A 77 -11.40 -8.96 3.81
N LEU A 78 -11.54 -7.97 2.94
CA LEU A 78 -12.47 -6.86 3.12
C LEU A 78 -13.25 -6.57 1.83
N ALA A 79 -14.56 -6.38 1.96
CA ALA A 79 -15.43 -5.86 0.91
C ALA A 79 -16.36 -4.78 1.48
N TYR A 80 -16.85 -3.89 0.60
CA TYR A 80 -17.91 -2.95 0.93
C TYR A 80 -19.05 -3.12 -0.06
N TRP A 81 -20.25 -3.34 0.45
CA TRP A 81 -21.43 -3.57 -0.38
C TRP A 81 -22.71 -3.20 0.38
N ASN A 82 -23.68 -2.60 -0.34
CA ASN A 82 -24.98 -2.21 0.19
C ASN A 82 -24.94 -1.43 1.53
N GLY A 83 -24.06 -0.43 1.62
CA GLY A 83 -23.96 0.42 2.82
C GLY A 83 -23.17 -0.18 3.99
N GLN A 84 -22.57 -1.37 3.83
CA GLN A 84 -21.91 -2.09 4.92
C GLN A 84 -20.52 -2.61 4.54
N PHE A 85 -19.64 -2.70 5.53
CA PHE A 85 -18.37 -3.42 5.43
C PHE A 85 -18.57 -4.90 5.76
N PHE A 86 -17.97 -5.77 4.95
CA PHE A 86 -17.89 -7.20 5.16
C PHE A 86 -16.44 -7.56 5.42
N TYR A 87 -16.16 -8.03 6.64
CA TYR A 87 -14.83 -8.44 7.08
C TYR A 87 -14.80 -9.95 7.27
N GLN A 88 -13.88 -10.62 6.58
CA GLN A 88 -13.64 -12.06 6.71
C GLN A 88 -12.20 -12.26 7.18
N TYR A 89 -11.94 -13.32 7.95
CA TYR A 89 -10.61 -13.79 8.34
C TYR A 89 -10.61 -15.32 8.46
N LEU A 90 -9.43 -15.94 8.51
CA LEU A 90 -9.28 -17.35 8.85
C LEU A 90 -8.81 -17.51 10.30
N ALA A 91 -9.13 -18.66 10.90
CA ALA A 91 -8.70 -18.97 12.25
C ALA A 91 -8.49 -20.48 12.44
N ASP A 92 -7.67 -20.82 13.41
CA ASP A 92 -7.40 -22.18 13.88
C ASP A 92 -7.33 -22.19 15.43
N PRO A 93 -7.71 -23.29 16.11
CA PRO A 93 -7.71 -23.38 17.58
C PRO A 93 -6.35 -23.15 18.28
#